data_AF-A0A7C7SSC0-F1
#
_entry.id   AF-A0A7C7SSC0-F1
#
_cell.length_a   1.000
_cell.length_b   1.000
_cell.length_c   1.000
_cell.angle_alpha   90.00
_cell.angle_beta   90.00
_cell.angle_gamma   90.00
#
_symmetry.space_group_name_H-M   'P 1'
#
loop_
_entity.id
_entity.type
_entity.pdbx_description
1 polymer ?
#
loop_
_entity_poly.entity_id
_entity_poly.type
_entity_poly.pdbx_seq_one_letter_code
_entity_poly.pdbx_strand_id
1 'polypeptide(L)'
;NLTSLIKITNEIKTENLNERYYGGSALLGAATTIYRHAFEKTKPNHERELGYQERDYDRLVNRLRSLDYRFEASVDKGIFLYRLSRYKEVEKKKRRKIFSSLLHLEEDFSETKGVVNQMYRDSKELLDTDERIALLNTSLYKLNQSEDPFIVFAKNIFEEN
;
A
#
# COMPACT_ATOMS: atom_id res chain seq x y z
N ASN A 1 20.91 3.30 -32.25
CA ASN A 1 20.55 4.49 -33.05
C ASN A 1 19.51 5.30 -32.27
N LEU A 2 19.06 6.46 -32.75
CA LEU A 2 18.07 7.30 -32.04
C LEU A 2 16.75 6.57 -31.76
N THR A 3 16.29 5.71 -32.68
CA THR A 3 15.07 4.89 -32.55
C THR A 3 15.16 3.89 -31.39
N SER A 4 16.31 3.25 -31.19
CA SER A 4 16.50 2.30 -30.07
C SER A 4 16.50 3.02 -28.71
N LEU A 5 17.09 4.23 -28.64
CA LEU A 5 17.06 5.07 -27.44
C LEU A 5 15.64 5.54 -27.11
N ILE A 6 14.88 6.03 -28.10
CA ILE A 6 13.48 6.46 -27.90
C ILE A 6 12.62 5.29 -27.41
N LYS A 7 12.83 4.09 -27.94
CA LYS A 7 12.13 2.88 -27.50
C LYS A 7 12.41 2.57 -26.02
N ILE A 8 13.68 2.55 -25.62
CA ILE A 8 14.09 2.33 -24.22
C ILE A 8 13.50 3.40 -23.30
N THR A 9 13.55 4.67 -23.69
CA THR A 9 12.98 5.77 -22.90
C THR A 9 11.47 5.63 -22.72
N ASN A 10 10.75 5.20 -23.76
CA ASN A 10 9.31 4.95 -23.68
C ASN A 10 8.98 3.72 -22.82
N GLU A 11 9.78 2.67 -22.89
CA GLU A 11 9.66 1.48 -22.03
C GLU A 11 9.87 1.84 -20.56
N ILE A 12 10.95 2.56 -20.23
CA ILE A 12 11.23 3.08 -18.88
C ILE A 12 10.10 4.00 -18.41
N LYS A 13 9.60 4.89 -19.26
CA LYS A 13 8.47 5.77 -18.92
C LYS A 13 7.20 4.98 -18.62
N THR A 14 6.94 3.91 -19.36
CA THR A 14 5.78 3.03 -19.18
C THR A 14 5.91 2.21 -17.90
N GLU A 15 7.09 1.66 -17.61
CA GLU A 15 7.36 0.93 -16.36
C GLU A 15 7.23 1.82 -15.13
N ASN A 16 7.80 3.03 -15.18
CA ASN A 16 7.62 4.03 -14.11
C ASN A 16 6.15 4.43 -13.92
N LEU A 17 5.36 4.49 -15.00
CA LEU A 17 3.92 4.74 -14.90
C LEU A 17 3.19 3.56 -14.25
N ASN A 18 3.56 2.32 -14.57
CA ASN A 18 2.97 1.12 -13.97
C ASN A 18 3.24 1.05 -12.46
N GLU A 19 4.46 1.37 -12.03
CA GLU A 19 4.81 1.49 -10.61
C GLU A 19 4.07 2.64 -9.93
N ARG A 20 3.88 3.77 -10.61
CA ARG A 20 3.15 4.93 -10.08
C ARG A 20 1.68 4.65 -9.77
N TYR A 21 1.06 3.70 -10.48
CA TYR A 21 -0.34 3.30 -10.24
C TYR A 21 -0.48 2.19 -9.19
N TYR A 22 0.59 1.48 -8.86
CA TYR A 22 0.64 0.50 -7.77
C TYR A 22 0.58 1.20 -6.39
N GLY A 23 -0.03 0.54 -5.39
CA GLY A 23 -0.06 1.05 -4.00
C GLY A 23 -0.88 2.33 -3.78
N GLY A 24 -1.84 2.61 -4.68
CA GLY A 24 -2.46 3.92 -4.87
C GLY A 24 -3.36 4.52 -3.78
N SER A 25 -3.37 4.02 -2.55
CA SER A 25 -4.17 4.57 -1.43
C SER A 25 -3.27 4.99 -0.28
N ALA A 26 -3.60 6.12 0.35
CA ALA A 26 -2.90 6.58 1.54
C ALA A 26 -3.09 5.61 2.73
N LEU A 27 -4.28 5.03 2.90
CA LEU A 27 -4.52 4.00 3.93
C LEU A 27 -3.73 2.72 3.66
N LEU A 28 -3.66 2.26 2.41
CA LEU A 28 -2.82 1.11 2.06
C LEU A 28 -1.33 1.38 2.31
N GLY A 29 -0.87 2.60 2.01
CA GLY A 29 0.49 3.03 2.30
C GLY A 29 0.79 3.08 3.80
N ALA A 30 -0.17 3.53 4.62
CA ALA A 30 -0.07 3.49 6.08
C ALA A 30 0.00 2.05 6.60
N ALA A 31 -0.93 1.19 6.16
CA ALA A 31 -0.98 -0.22 6.53
C ALA A 31 0.31 -0.98 6.20
N THR A 32 0.86 -0.74 5.00
CA THR A 32 2.13 -1.35 4.57
C THR A 32 3.30 -0.89 5.44
N THR A 33 3.34 0.40 5.77
CA THR A 33 4.37 0.98 6.66
C THR A 33 4.28 0.36 8.06
N ILE A 34 3.08 0.27 8.62
CA ILE A 34 2.80 -0.30 9.94
C ILE A 34 3.21 -1.78 9.99
N TYR A 35 2.76 -2.57 9.01
CA TYR A 35 3.06 -4.00 8.95
C TYR A 35 4.57 -4.25 8.78
N ARG A 36 5.24 -3.50 7.89
CA ARG A 36 6.71 -3.57 7.74
C ARG A 36 7.42 -3.20 9.04
N HIS A 37 6.99 -2.13 9.72
CA HIS A 37 7.60 -1.74 10.99
C HIS A 37 7.47 -2.84 12.05
N ALA A 38 6.30 -3.48 12.16
CA ALA A 38 6.08 -4.57 13.10
C ALA A 38 6.95 -5.80 12.78
N PHE A 39 7.16 -6.09 11.49
CA PHE A 39 8.11 -7.12 11.04
C PHE A 39 9.56 -6.77 11.39
N GLU A 40 10.02 -5.55 11.09
CA GLU A 40 11.39 -5.14 11.44
C GLU A 40 11.63 -5.17 12.96
N LYS A 41 10.61 -4.90 13.77
CA LYS A 41 10.68 -5.03 15.24
C LYS A 41 10.96 -6.45 15.73
N THR A 42 10.79 -7.49 14.90
CA THR A 42 11.18 -8.86 15.28
C THR A 42 12.68 -9.11 15.17
N LYS A 43 13.44 -8.17 14.60
CA LYS A 43 14.90 -8.24 14.46
C LYS A 43 15.60 -7.34 15.48
N PRO A 44 16.86 -7.66 15.86
CA PRO A 44 17.74 -6.72 16.54
C PRO A 44 17.81 -5.38 15.79
N ASN A 45 17.87 -4.26 16.51
CA ASN A 45 17.77 -2.93 15.89
C ASN A 45 18.82 -2.67 14.77
N HIS A 46 20.02 -3.24 14.90
CA HIS A 46 21.09 -3.10 13.90
C HIS A 46 20.87 -3.94 12.63
N GLU A 47 19.96 -4.93 12.66
CA GLU A 47 19.58 -5.76 11.52
C GLU A 47 18.29 -5.28 10.83
N ARG A 48 17.65 -4.22 11.36
CA ARG A 48 16.45 -3.64 10.76
C ARG A 48 16.78 -2.86 9.50
N GLU A 49 15.87 -2.92 8.54
CA GLU A 49 15.93 -2.11 7.31
C GLU A 49 16.05 -0.61 7.63
N LEU A 50 16.82 0.12 6.82
CA LEU A 50 16.96 1.56 6.96
C LEU A 50 15.58 2.25 6.86
N GLY A 51 15.29 3.16 7.79
CA GLY A 51 14.00 3.82 7.88
C GLY A 51 13.00 3.13 8.82
N TYR A 52 13.36 1.98 9.40
CA TYR A 52 12.60 1.24 10.41
C TYR A 52 13.40 0.92 11.69
N GLN A 53 14.58 1.53 11.85
CA GLN A 53 15.36 1.43 13.07
C GLN A 53 14.72 2.28 14.18
N GLU A 54 15.12 2.08 15.44
CA GLU A 54 14.59 2.84 16.58
C GLU A 54 14.75 4.36 16.39
N ARG A 55 15.88 4.80 15.80
CA ARG A 55 16.10 6.22 15.46
C ARG A 55 15.11 6.79 14.45
N ASP A 56 14.44 5.94 13.68
CA ASP A 56 13.48 6.33 12.64
C ASP A 56 12.04 6.41 13.17
N TYR A 57 11.80 6.02 14.43
CA TYR A 57 10.46 5.92 14.99
C TYR A 57 9.68 7.25 14.92
N ASP A 58 10.29 8.36 15.32
CA ASP A 58 9.63 9.68 15.26
C ASP A 58 9.27 10.07 13.82
N ARG A 59 10.08 9.65 12.83
CA ARG A 59 9.80 9.87 11.41
C ARG A 59 8.57 9.06 10.96
N LEU A 60 8.42 7.82 11.44
CA LEU A 60 7.24 6.98 11.17
C LEU A 60 5.99 7.59 11.79
N VAL A 61 6.06 8.04 13.05
CA VAL A 61 4.96 8.74 13.73
C VAL A 61 4.55 9.98 12.94
N ASN A 62 5.50 10.84 12.57
CA ASN A 62 5.22 12.05 11.80
C ASN A 62 4.62 11.75 10.43
N ARG A 63 5.09 10.69 9.76
CA ARG A 63 4.51 10.24 8.49
C ARG A 63 3.03 9.89 8.65
N LEU A 64 2.68 9.06 9.63
CA LEU A 64 1.29 8.64 9.88
C LEU A 64 0.40 9.77 10.38
N ARG A 65 0.94 10.70 11.19
CA ARG A 65 0.24 11.90 11.65
C ARG A 65 -0.04 12.88 10.52
N SER A 66 0.92 13.08 9.61
CA SER A 66 0.78 14.01 8.48
C SER A 66 -0.31 13.64 7.47
N LEU A 67 -0.82 12.40 7.56
CA LEU A 67 -1.95 11.95 6.76
C LEU A 67 -3.23 12.68 7.15
N ASP A 68 -3.44 12.94 8.44
CA ASP A 68 -4.65 13.58 9.01
C ASP A 68 -5.01 14.89 8.28
N TYR A 69 -4.01 15.76 8.07
CA TYR A 69 -4.19 17.07 7.43
C TYR A 69 -4.58 17.01 5.94
N ARG A 70 -4.44 15.84 5.30
CA ARG A 70 -4.60 15.68 3.84
C ARG A 70 -5.53 14.54 3.46
N PHE A 71 -6.13 13.87 4.45
CA PHE A 71 -6.93 12.68 4.24
C PHE A 71 -8.42 13.01 4.29
N GLU A 72 -9.11 12.64 3.22
CA GLU A 72 -10.55 12.52 3.20
C GLU A 72 -10.87 11.19 2.52
N ALA A 73 -11.67 10.36 3.19
CA ALA A 73 -11.84 8.96 2.82
C ALA A 73 -12.46 8.80 1.42
N SER A 74 -13.39 9.67 1.03
CA SER A 74 -14.02 9.61 -0.29
C SER A 74 -13.03 9.98 -1.41
N VAL A 75 -12.16 10.97 -1.16
CA VAL A 75 -11.11 11.41 -2.09
C VAL A 75 -10.02 10.35 -2.24
N ASP A 76 -9.48 9.80 -1.13
CA ASP A 76 -8.45 8.73 -1.21
C ASP A 76 -9.00 7.50 -1.95
N LYS A 77 -10.26 7.13 -1.67
CA LYS A 77 -10.95 6.04 -2.38
C LYS A 77 -11.08 6.33 -3.87
N GLY A 78 -11.49 7.54 -4.24
CA GLY A 78 -11.61 7.96 -5.65
C GLY A 78 -10.27 7.89 -6.38
N ILE A 79 -9.20 8.39 -5.75
CA ILE A 79 -7.84 8.31 -6.28
C ILE A 79 -7.39 6.85 -6.41
N PHE A 80 -7.67 6.00 -5.42
CA PHE A 80 -7.29 4.60 -5.45
C PHE A 80 -7.99 3.85 -6.58
N LEU A 81 -9.31 4.01 -6.72
CA LEU A 81 -10.08 3.42 -7.82
C LEU A 81 -9.59 3.90 -9.18
N TYR A 82 -9.32 5.20 -9.34
CA TYR A 82 -8.74 5.72 -10.59
C TYR A 82 -7.38 5.06 -10.89
N ARG A 83 -6.49 4.97 -9.90
CA ARG A 83 -5.19 4.32 -10.10
C ARG A 83 -5.34 2.85 -10.46
N LEU A 84 -6.27 2.13 -9.83
CA LEU A 84 -6.55 0.72 -10.16
C LEU A 84 -7.14 0.54 -11.56
N SER A 85 -7.98 1.47 -12.03
CA SER A 85 -8.50 1.41 -13.40
C SER A 85 -7.37 1.57 -14.42
N ARG A 86 -6.40 2.46 -14.14
CA ARG A 86 -5.17 2.58 -14.96
C ARG A 86 -4.26 1.36 -14.83
N TYR A 87 -4.09 0.84 -13.62
CA TYR A 87 -3.24 -0.33 -13.39
C TYR A 87 -3.77 -1.59 -14.08
N LYS A 88 -5.10 -1.76 -14.16
CA LYS A 88 -5.74 -2.86 -14.89
C LYS A 88 -5.39 -2.89 -16.39
N GLU A 89 -5.07 -1.75 -17.00
CA GLU A 89 -4.62 -1.64 -18.40
C GLU A 89 -3.19 -2.17 -18.61
N VAL A 90 -2.41 -2.34 -17.52
CA VAL A 90 -1.06 -2.92 -17.59
C VAL A 90 -1.15 -4.39 -17.97
N GLU A 91 -0.27 -4.82 -18.88
CA GLU A 91 -0.16 -6.21 -19.31
C GLU A 91 -0.12 -7.14 -18.09
N LYS A 92 -1.01 -8.13 -18.04
CA LYS A 92 -1.22 -9.03 -16.89
C LYS A 92 0.08 -9.59 -16.32
N LYS A 93 1.02 -10.01 -17.17
CA LYS A 93 2.31 -10.58 -16.77
C LYS A 93 3.25 -9.59 -16.08
N LYS A 94 3.01 -8.29 -16.23
CA LYS A 94 3.77 -7.20 -15.61
C LYS A 94 3.10 -6.67 -14.34
N ARG A 95 1.91 -7.15 -13.99
CA ARG A 95 1.23 -6.79 -12.75
C ARG A 95 1.68 -7.69 -11.60
N ARG A 96 1.69 -7.13 -10.39
CA ARG A 96 1.89 -7.85 -9.13
C ARG A 96 0.74 -8.84 -8.95
N LYS A 97 1.07 -10.12 -8.83
CA LYS A 97 0.13 -11.25 -8.92
C LYS A 97 -0.84 -11.26 -7.73
N ILE A 98 -0.34 -11.21 -6.50
CA ILE A 98 -1.15 -11.25 -5.28
C ILE A 98 -2.01 -9.99 -5.18
N PHE A 99 -1.41 -8.80 -5.37
CA PHE A 99 -2.10 -7.52 -5.40
C PHE A 99 -3.24 -7.51 -6.42
N SER A 100 -2.98 -7.97 -7.65
CA SER A 100 -4.00 -8.03 -8.70
C SER A 100 -5.11 -9.02 -8.40
N SER A 101 -4.75 -10.16 -7.79
CA SER A 101 -5.72 -11.18 -7.39
C SER A 101 -6.64 -10.68 -6.28
N LEU A 102 -6.10 -10.06 -5.23
CA LEU A 102 -6.87 -9.55 -4.10
C LEU A 102 -7.84 -8.43 -4.50
N LEU A 103 -7.52 -7.69 -5.56
CA LEU A 103 -8.34 -6.61 -6.11
C LEU A 103 -9.20 -7.03 -7.31
N HIS A 104 -9.22 -8.32 -7.64
CA HIS A 104 -9.99 -8.87 -8.77
C HIS A 104 -9.72 -8.15 -10.10
N LEU A 105 -8.47 -7.76 -10.37
CA LEU A 105 -8.12 -7.01 -11.57
C LEU A 105 -8.20 -7.82 -12.86
N GLU A 106 -8.53 -9.11 -12.80
CA GLU A 106 -8.82 -9.95 -13.97
C GLU A 106 -10.29 -9.96 -14.37
N GLU A 107 -11.18 -9.51 -13.49
CA GLU A 107 -12.64 -9.60 -13.64
C GLU A 107 -13.23 -8.28 -14.15
N ASP A 108 -14.55 -8.11 -14.10
CA ASP A 108 -15.13 -6.79 -14.39
C ASP A 108 -14.67 -5.77 -13.34
N PHE A 109 -14.48 -4.51 -13.75
CA PHE A 109 -13.98 -3.49 -12.82
C PHE A 109 -14.96 -3.17 -11.67
N SER A 110 -16.23 -3.57 -11.78
CA SER A 110 -17.19 -3.55 -10.66
C SER A 110 -16.76 -4.43 -9.49
N GLU A 111 -16.09 -5.56 -9.72
CA GLU A 111 -15.58 -6.43 -8.64
C GLU A 111 -14.48 -5.71 -7.85
N THR A 112 -13.53 -5.06 -8.55
CA THR A 112 -12.52 -4.21 -7.92
C THR A 112 -13.15 -3.08 -7.11
N LYS A 113 -14.19 -2.43 -7.64
CA LYS A 113 -14.94 -1.41 -6.87
C LYS A 113 -15.61 -2.00 -5.64
N GLY A 114 -16.15 -3.21 -5.74
CA GLY A 114 -16.77 -3.94 -4.63
C GLY A 114 -15.78 -4.13 -3.48
N VAL A 115 -14.61 -4.70 -3.78
CA VAL A 115 -13.53 -4.89 -2.79
C VAL A 115 -13.09 -3.58 -2.18
N VAL A 116 -12.76 -2.58 -2.99
CA VAL A 116 -12.30 -1.27 -2.46
C VAL A 116 -13.37 -0.60 -1.61
N ASN A 117 -14.64 -0.63 -2.02
CA ASN A 117 -15.72 -0.10 -1.19
C ASN A 117 -15.83 -0.83 0.15
N GLN A 118 -15.64 -2.15 0.17
CA GLN A 118 -15.60 -2.91 1.42
C GLN A 118 -14.42 -2.51 2.29
N MET A 119 -13.21 -2.40 1.73
CA MET A 119 -12.02 -1.99 2.48
C MET A 119 -12.22 -0.66 3.22
N TYR A 120 -12.80 0.35 2.57
CA TYR A 120 -13.05 1.65 3.21
C TYR A 120 -14.23 1.65 4.19
N ARG A 121 -15.23 0.76 4.00
CA ARG A 121 -16.35 0.64 4.95
C ARG A 121 -15.93 -0.06 6.24
N ASP A 122 -15.08 -1.07 6.12
CA ASP A 122 -14.78 -1.99 7.23
C ASP A 122 -13.49 -1.61 7.97
N SER A 123 -12.66 -0.73 7.41
CA SER A 123 -11.48 -0.18 8.10
C SER A 123 -11.89 0.81 9.19
N LYS A 124 -11.34 0.63 10.39
CA LYS A 124 -11.65 1.47 11.55
C LYS A 124 -10.37 2.10 12.11
N GLU A 125 -9.39 1.26 12.43
CA GLU A 125 -8.15 1.65 13.09
C GLU A 125 -7.29 2.61 12.26
N LEU A 126 -7.39 2.54 10.92
CA LEU A 126 -6.60 3.40 10.04
C LEU A 126 -7.27 4.74 9.72
N LEU A 127 -8.58 4.86 9.94
CA LEU A 127 -9.32 6.11 9.70
C LEU A 127 -9.10 7.11 10.83
N ASP A 128 -8.96 6.63 12.07
CA ASP A 128 -8.59 7.48 13.20
C ASP A 128 -7.07 7.68 13.28
N THR A 129 -6.65 8.92 13.56
CA THR A 129 -5.23 9.27 13.55
C THR A 129 -4.46 8.71 14.74
N ASP A 130 -5.05 8.71 15.93
CA ASP A 130 -4.37 8.22 17.12
C ASP A 130 -4.36 6.68 17.14
N GLU A 131 -5.45 6.02 16.72
CA GLU A 131 -5.48 4.57 16.52
C GLU A 131 -4.44 4.12 15.48
N ARG A 132 -4.36 4.81 14.34
CA ARG A 132 -3.37 4.52 13.29
C ARG A 132 -1.93 4.64 13.79
N ILE A 133 -1.63 5.65 14.60
CA ILE A 133 -0.30 5.83 15.20
C ILE A 133 -0.04 4.75 16.26
N ALA A 134 -1.04 4.39 17.07
CA ALA A 134 -0.93 3.35 18.08
C ALA A 134 -0.54 1.99 17.47
N LEU A 135 -0.96 1.71 16.23
CA LEU A 135 -0.57 0.50 15.50
C LEU A 135 0.95 0.34 15.28
N LEU A 136 1.76 1.41 15.33
CA LEU A 136 3.23 1.28 15.30
C LEU A 136 3.79 0.50 16.50
N ASN A 137 3.05 0.48 17.61
CA ASN A 137 3.42 -0.26 18.80
C ASN A 137 2.88 -1.69 18.82
N THR A 138 1.96 -2.03 17.90
CA THR A 138 1.40 -3.38 17.77
C THR A 138 2.47 -4.37 17.30
N SER A 139 2.44 -5.59 17.87
CA SER A 139 3.35 -6.65 17.48
C SER A 139 2.93 -7.28 16.13
N LEU A 140 3.90 -7.86 15.42
CA LEU A 140 3.61 -8.60 14.18
C LEU A 140 2.55 -9.70 14.40
N TYR A 141 2.62 -10.41 15.54
CA TYR A 141 1.64 -11.42 15.92
C TYR A 141 0.21 -10.85 15.98
N LYS A 142 0.02 -9.69 16.63
CA LYS A 142 -1.29 -9.04 16.73
C LYS A 142 -1.77 -8.51 15.37
N LEU A 143 -0.89 -7.90 14.57
CA LEU A 143 -1.26 -7.48 13.21
C LEU A 143 -1.65 -8.65 12.31
N ASN A 144 -1.02 -9.81 12.50
CA ASN A 144 -1.39 -11.03 11.77
C ASN A 144 -2.79 -11.56 12.10
N GLN A 145 -3.38 -11.10 13.20
CA GLN A 145 -4.74 -11.38 13.64
C GLN A 145 -5.71 -10.23 13.38
N SER A 146 -5.23 -9.11 12.80
CA SER A 146 -6.10 -7.97 12.50
C SER A 146 -7.14 -8.37 11.47
N GLU A 147 -8.37 -7.86 11.68
CA GLU A 147 -9.47 -7.94 10.72
C GLU A 147 -9.60 -6.65 9.90
N ASP A 148 -8.75 -5.63 10.15
CA ASP A 148 -8.75 -4.43 9.34
C ASP A 148 -8.36 -4.78 7.88
N PRO A 149 -9.20 -4.45 6.89
CA PRO A 149 -9.01 -4.92 5.53
C PRO A 149 -7.73 -4.42 4.89
N PHE A 150 -7.22 -3.23 5.25
CA PHE A 150 -5.94 -2.74 4.71
C PHE A 150 -4.75 -3.42 5.40
N ILE A 151 -4.83 -3.74 6.69
CA ILE A 151 -3.78 -4.50 7.38
C ILE A 151 -3.72 -5.93 6.83
N VAL A 152 -4.87 -6.58 6.65
CA VAL A 152 -4.98 -7.90 5.99
C VAL A 152 -4.40 -7.82 4.58
N PHE A 153 -4.72 -6.78 3.81
CA PHE A 153 -4.17 -6.60 2.49
C PHE A 153 -2.64 -6.45 2.52
N ALA A 154 -2.11 -5.56 3.37
CA ALA A 154 -0.68 -5.31 3.55
C ALA A 154 0.10 -6.58 3.93
N LYS A 155 -0.46 -7.40 4.84
CA LYS A 155 0.07 -8.72 5.20
C LYS A 155 0.22 -9.63 3.99
N ASN A 156 -0.84 -9.76 3.18
CA ASN A 156 -0.85 -10.69 2.05
C ASN A 156 0.09 -10.27 0.92
N ILE A 157 0.27 -8.98 0.68
CA ILE A 157 1.20 -8.48 -0.34
C ILE A 157 2.64 -8.32 0.17
N PHE A 158 2.92 -8.60 1.45
CA PHE A 158 4.19 -8.25 2.09
C PHE A 158 5.40 -8.86 1.38
N GLU A 159 5.33 -10.16 1.08
CA GLU A 159 6.39 -10.93 0.40
C GLU A 159 6.39 -10.70 -1.13
N GLU A 160 5.37 -10.03 -1.67
CA GLU A 160 5.33 -9.66 -3.09
C GLU A 160 6.04 -8.33 -3.36
N ASN A 161 6.32 -7.53 -2.34
CA ASN A 161 6.91 -6.19 -2.50
C ASN A 161 8.40 -6.24 -2.86
#